data_AF-A0A846C7B1-F1
#
_entry.id   AF-A0A846C7B1-F1
#
_cell.length_a   1.000
_cell.length_b   1.000
_cell.length_c   1.000
_cell.angle_alpha   90.00
_cell.angle_beta   90.00
_cell.angle_gamma   90.00
#
_symmetry.space_group_name_H-M   'P 1'
#
loop_
_entity.id
_entity.type
_entity.pdbx_description
1 polymer ?
#
loop_
_entity_poly.entity_id
_entity_poly.type
_entity_poly.pdbx_seq_one_letter_code
_entity_poly.pdbx_strand_id
1 'polypeptide(L)' 'MQAKLQEQLSPTDAEIILGRLPERIRAALIAHATEIEYPIEAVIEMAIASFLDTEALGFVDCKPGRGL' A
#
# COMPACT_ATOMS: atom_id res chain seq x y z
N MET A 1 27.61 -6.47 -2.69
CA MET A 1 26.40 -6.14 -1.92
C MET A 1 25.94 -4.75 -2.37
N GLN A 2 25.13 -4.69 -3.43
CA GLN A 2 24.45 -3.48 -3.92
C GLN A 2 23.13 -3.98 -4.50
N ALA A 3 22.10 -4.07 -3.66
CA ALA A 3 20.76 -4.38 -4.12
C ALA A 3 20.00 -3.06 -4.29
N LYS A 4 19.93 -2.61 -5.55
CA LYS A 4 18.88 -1.78 -6.18
C LYS A 4 18.16 -0.75 -5.29
N LEU A 5 18.61 0.50 -5.35
CA LEU A 5 17.84 1.72 -5.04
C LEU A 5 16.87 2.13 -6.17
N GLN A 6 16.55 1.23 -7.10
CA GLN A 6 16.03 1.61 -8.44
C GLN A 6 14.56 1.25 -8.67
N GLU A 7 13.89 0.62 -7.71
CA GLU A 7 12.49 0.15 -7.81
C GLU A 7 11.70 0.58 -6.57
N GLN A 8 11.82 1.85 -6.15
CA GLN A 8 11.01 2.45 -5.09
C GLN A 8 10.07 3.50 -5.69
N LEU A 9 8.83 3.50 -5.24
CA LEU A 9 7.83 4.49 -5.59
C LEU A 9 8.34 5.89 -5.25
N SER A 10 8.27 6.81 -6.21
CA SER A 10 8.69 8.18 -5.95
C SER A 10 7.70 8.90 -5.02
N PRO A 11 8.12 9.91 -4.24
CA PRO A 11 7.21 10.70 -3.42
C PRO A 11 6.07 11.33 -4.23
N THR A 12 6.38 11.82 -5.44
CA THR A 12 5.38 12.39 -6.35
C THR A 12 4.34 11.35 -6.78
N ASP A 13 4.77 10.13 -7.10
CA ASP A 13 3.84 9.07 -7.49
C ASP A 13 3.00 8.59 -6.30
N ALA A 14 3.59 8.54 -5.10
CA ALA A 14 2.87 8.26 -3.86
C ALA A 14 1.74 9.27 -3.61
N GLU A 15 2.00 10.56 -3.78
CA GLU A 15 0.97 11.60 -3.67
C GLU A 15 -0.15 11.42 -4.70
N ILE A 16 0.18 11.07 -5.94
CA ILE A 16 -0.81 10.82 -7.00
C ILE A 16 -1.69 9.62 -6.61
N ILE A 17 -1.08 8.51 -6.17
CA ILE A 17 -1.80 7.31 -5.75
C ILE A 17 -2.72 7.62 -4.57
N LEU A 18 -2.20 8.23 -3.51
CA LEU A 18 -2.99 8.68 -2.37
C LEU A 18 -4.14 9.56 -2.82
N GLY A 19 -3.87 10.49 -3.74
CA GLY A 19 -4.80 11.37 -4.45
C GLY A 19 -6.05 10.67 -4.97
N ARG A 20 -5.91 9.43 -5.46
CA ARG A 20 -7.00 8.64 -6.07
C ARG A 20 -7.71 7.71 -5.08
N LEU A 21 -7.17 7.52 -3.88
CA LEU A 21 -7.78 6.66 -2.87
C LEU A 21 -8.92 7.39 -2.13
N PRO A 22 -9.98 6.66 -1.71
CA PRO A 22 -10.98 7.16 -0.78
C PRO A 22 -10.33 7.72 0.49
N GLU A 23 -10.90 8.79 1.04
CA GLU A 23 -10.36 9.50 2.21
C GLU A 23 -10.04 8.56 3.38
N ARG A 24 -10.94 7.61 3.67
CA ARG A 24 -10.74 6.60 4.73
C ARG A 24 -9.45 5.81 4.55
N ILE A 25 -9.14 5.37 3.33
CA ILE A 25 -7.95 4.55 3.05
C ILE A 25 -6.70 5.41 3.11
N ARG A 26 -6.75 6.62 2.53
CA ARG A 26 -5.65 7.59 2.58
C ARG A 26 -5.26 7.92 4.02
N ALA A 27 -6.24 8.25 4.86
CA ALA A 27 -6.00 8.58 6.26
C ALA A 27 -5.38 7.40 7.02
N ALA A 28 -5.85 6.17 6.75
CA ALA A 28 -5.29 4.96 7.37
C ALA A 28 -3.82 4.73 6.97
N LEU A 29 -3.47 4.88 5.69
CA LEU A 29 -2.09 4.75 5.21
C LEU A 29 -1.17 5.80 5.84
N ILE A 30 -1.60 7.06 5.90
CA ILE A 30 -0.82 8.14 6.51
C ILE A 30 -0.64 7.93 8.02
N ALA A 31 -1.70 7.53 8.73
CA ALA A 31 -1.64 7.24 10.15
C ALA A 31 -0.67 6.10 10.44
N HIS A 32 -0.74 5.02 9.64
CA HIS A 32 0.16 3.88 9.80
C HIS A 32 1.62 4.24 9.49
N ALA A 33 1.87 5.01 8.42
CA ALA A 33 3.20 5.52 8.11
C ALA A 33 3.78 6.37 9.24
N THR A 34 2.95 7.19 9.87
CA THR A 34 3.33 7.99 11.03
C THR A 34 3.64 7.11 12.25
N GLU A 35 2.82 6.09 12.51
CA GLU A 35 2.98 5.17 13.65
C GLU A 35 4.27 4.36 13.57
N ILE A 36 4.62 3.87 12.39
CA ILE A 36 5.83 3.05 12.19
C ILE A 36 7.06 3.88 11.81
N GLU A 37 6.91 5.21 11.69
CA GLU A 37 7.94 6.18 11.30
C GLU A 37 8.58 5.89 9.92
N TYR A 38 7.76 5.46 8.95
CA TYR A 38 8.23 5.15 7.59
C TYR A 38 7.72 6.19 6.58
N PRO A 39 8.46 6.39 5.48
CA PRO A 39 7.98 7.23 4.39
C PRO A 39 6.73 6.61 3.74
N ILE A 40 5.80 7.48 3.31
CA ILE A 40 4.49 7.05 2.83
C ILE A 40 4.59 6.19 1.57
N GLU A 41 5.57 6.47 0.71
CA GLU A 41 5.88 5.67 -0.47
C GLU A 41 6.22 4.22 -0.12
N ALA A 42 7.02 4.00 0.92
CA ALA A 42 7.39 2.65 1.37
C ALA A 42 6.18 1.91 1.96
N VAL A 43 5.30 2.61 2.68
CA VAL A 43 4.08 2.00 3.23
C VAL A 43 3.10 1.60 2.13
N ILE A 44 2.96 2.41 1.08
CA ILE A 44 2.14 2.08 -0.08
C ILE A 44 2.71 0.84 -0.78
N GLU A 45 4.03 0.79 -1.00
CA GLU A 45 4.69 -0.37 -1.60
C GLU A 45 4.54 -1.63 -0.75
N MET A 46 4.75 -1.54 0.57
CA MET A 46 4.57 -2.64 1.49
C MET A 46 3.13 -3.16 1.49
N ALA A 47 2.14 -2.26 1.45
CA ALA A 47 0.74 -2.64 1.38
C ALA A 47 0.41 -3.39 0.07
N ILE A 48 0.93 -2.90 -1.07
CA ILE A 48 0.72 -3.55 -2.37
C ILE A 48 1.48 -4.89 -2.45
N ALA A 49 2.75 -4.92 -2.02
CA ALA A 49 3.56 -6.12 -2.00
C ALA A 49 2.95 -7.18 -1.08
N SER A 50 2.49 -6.80 0.11
CA SER A 50 1.78 -7.68 1.03
C SER A 50 0.45 -8.17 0.44
N PHE A 51 -0.28 -7.35 -0.32
CA PHE A 51 -1.50 -7.80 -1.00
C PHE A 51 -1.23 -8.80 -2.13
N LEU A 52 -0.12 -8.62 -2.85
CA LEU A 52 0.29 -9.50 -3.96
C LEU A 52 0.97 -10.79 -3.48
N ASP A 53 1.44 -10.82 -2.23
CA ASP A 53 1.99 -12.01 -1.62
C ASP A 53 0.91 -13.09 -1.51
N THR A 54 1.13 -14.23 -2.17
CA THR A 54 0.20 -15.36 -2.19
C THR A 54 0.06 -16.05 -0.84
N GLU A 55 0.99 -15.81 0.08
CA GLU A 55 0.93 -16.32 1.45
C GLU A 55 0.28 -15.32 2.42
N ALA A 56 0.10 -14.06 2.00
CA ALA A 56 -0.67 -13.11 2.80
C ALA A 56 -2.14 -13.52 2.82
N LEU A 57 -2.77 -13.43 4.01
CA LEU A 57 -4.19 -13.68 4.21
C LEU A 57 -5.03 -12.68 3.39
N GLY A 58 -5.30 -13.03 2.13
CA GLY A 58 -6.09 -12.23 1.22
C GLY A 58 -7.59 -12.45 1.38
N PHE A 59 -8.39 -11.51 0.87
CA PHE A 59 -9.87 -11.57 0.80
C PHE A 59 -10.43 -12.72 -0.08
N VAL A 60 -9.63 -13.74 -0.41
CA VAL A 60 -10.10 -14.97 -1.08
C VAL A 60 -11.21 -15.66 -0.26
N ASP A 61 -11.24 -15.47 1.06
CA ASP A 61 -12.34 -15.92 1.92
C ASP A 61 -13.55 -14.97 1.99
N CYS A 62 -13.42 -13.72 1.55
CA CYS A 62 -14.47 -12.70 1.73
C CYS A 62 -15.30 -12.40 0.48
N LYS A 63 -14.93 -12.89 -0.72
CA LYS A 63 -15.69 -12.74 -1.98
C LYS A 63 -16.45 -11.39 -2.11
N PRO A 64 -15.78 -10.23 -2.06
CA PRO A 64 -16.47 -8.96 -2.22
C PRO A 64 -17.06 -8.89 -3.64
N GLY A 65 -18.40 -8.91 -3.75
CA GLY A 65 -19.12 -8.81 -5.03
C GLY A 65 -19.85 -10.06 -5.54
N ARG A 66 -19.86 -11.20 -4.83
CA ARG A 66 -20.83 -12.28 -5.14
C ARG A 66 -22.18 -11.97 -4.50
N GLY A 67 -22.92 -11.06 -5.12
CA GLY A 67 -24.26 -10.67 -4.67
C GLY A 67 -25.01 -9.80 -5.67
N LEU A 68 -24.64 -9.85 -6.95
CA LEU A 68 -25.46 -9.38 -8.06
C LEU A 68 -26.05 -10.59 -8.78
#